data_AF-A0A499S240-F1
#
_entry.id   AF-A0A499S240-F1
#
_cell.length_a   1.000
_cell.length_b   1.000
_cell.length_c   1.000
_cell.angle_alpha   90.00
_cell.angle_beta   90.00
_cell.angle_gamma   90.00
#
_symmetry.space_group_name_H-M   'P 1'
#
loop_
_entity.id
_entity.type
_entity.pdbx_description
1 polymer ?
#
loop_
_entity_poly.entity_id
_entity_poly.type
_entity_poly.pdbx_seq_one_letter_code
_entity_poly.pdbx_strand_id
1 'polypeptide(L)'
;MKNIFFIKSALSVAAFTLLTSSLGYSYVEASENAANVQKVDVSQVDKESANLEKELNTYLTLIEKMPDSVANQGIDSGVKWLNQNKGKSYEGYSFVNENNHLKLVQDNNAVVYKANWGACISAVGVAIASNAIPWAKILKVKKAAKAVGGIQKLTKAVVTSYKHQRNLGLSRGNAIKKAASIATKTFPQATRQAVIEFFSLGGLSSCF
;
A
#
# COMPACT_ATOMS: atom_id res chain seq x y z
N MET A 1 8.04 -20.73 71.73
CA MET A 1 7.37 -21.61 72.70
C MET A 1 5.88 -21.58 72.40
N LYS A 2 5.26 -22.76 72.18
CA LYS A 2 3.85 -23.15 72.41
C LYS A 2 2.77 -22.16 71.90
N ASN A 3 1.76 -22.52 71.11
CA ASN A 3 0.99 -23.76 71.17
C ASN A 3 -0.20 -23.70 70.18
N ILE A 4 -0.61 -24.89 69.72
CA ILE A 4 -2.00 -25.39 69.72
C ILE A 4 -2.92 -25.10 68.51
N PHE A 5 -3.13 -26.21 67.81
CA PHE A 5 -4.23 -26.67 66.94
C PHE A 5 -5.59 -26.73 67.67
N PHE A 6 -6.67 -27.09 66.94
CA PHE A 6 -8.09 -27.32 67.35
C PHE A 6 -9.04 -26.16 67.01
N ILE A 7 -9.76 -26.19 65.88
CA ILE A 7 -10.94 -27.02 65.53
C ILE A 7 -12.07 -26.88 66.57
N LYS A 8 -13.15 -26.18 66.20
CA LYS A 8 -14.55 -26.69 66.28
C LYS A 8 -15.61 -25.68 65.79
N SER A 9 -16.63 -26.25 65.15
CA SER A 9 -18.01 -25.78 65.00
C SER A 9 -18.26 -24.59 64.06
N ALA A 10 -18.62 -24.78 62.79
CA ALA A 10 -19.94 -25.19 62.28
C ALA A 10 -21.05 -24.15 62.52
N LEU A 11 -21.45 -23.45 61.44
CA LEU A 11 -22.86 -23.31 61.12
C LEU A 11 -23.04 -23.23 59.59
N SER A 12 -23.82 -24.18 59.12
CA SER A 12 -24.25 -24.40 57.74
C SER A 12 -25.44 -23.51 57.43
N VAL A 13 -25.39 -22.74 56.34
CA VAL A 13 -26.58 -22.37 55.57
C VAL A 13 -26.26 -22.60 54.10
N ALA A 14 -26.81 -23.69 53.56
CA ALA A 14 -26.91 -23.92 52.14
C ALA A 14 -28.06 -23.07 51.58
N ALA A 15 -27.79 -22.25 50.57
CA ALA A 15 -28.80 -21.79 49.64
C ALA A 15 -28.19 -21.71 48.25
N PHE A 16 -28.77 -22.52 47.38
CA PHE A 16 -28.39 -22.85 46.02
C PHE A 16 -29.05 -21.82 45.09
N THR A 17 -28.30 -21.09 44.26
CA THR A 17 -28.78 -20.65 42.93
C THR A 17 -27.64 -20.21 42.02
N LEU A 18 -27.83 -20.51 40.75
CA LEU A 18 -26.88 -20.58 39.65
C LEU A 18 -26.55 -19.22 39.01
N LEU A 19 -25.32 -19.15 38.49
CA LEU A 19 -24.89 -18.53 37.21
C LEU A 19 -25.65 -17.29 36.71
N THR A 20 -24.95 -16.15 36.64
CA THR A 20 -24.69 -15.50 35.35
C THR A 20 -23.30 -14.88 35.33
N SER A 21 -22.59 -15.19 34.26
CA SER A 21 -21.30 -14.64 33.84
C SER A 21 -21.44 -13.19 33.40
N SER A 22 -20.63 -12.29 33.98
CA SER A 22 -20.05 -11.18 33.23
C SER A 22 -18.67 -10.87 33.80
N LEU A 23 -17.64 -11.22 33.03
CA LEU A 23 -16.31 -10.69 33.25
C LEU A 23 -16.43 -9.17 33.11
N GLY A 24 -16.10 -8.46 34.18
CA GLY A 24 -15.94 -7.01 34.14
C GLY A 24 -14.84 -6.67 33.15
N TYR A 25 -15.23 -6.30 31.93
CA TYR A 25 -14.37 -5.53 31.06
C TYR A 25 -14.22 -4.16 31.73
N SER A 26 -13.04 -3.90 32.30
CA SER A 26 -12.66 -2.56 32.68
C SER A 26 -12.69 -1.71 31.41
N TYR A 27 -13.72 -0.88 31.26
CA TYR A 27 -13.72 0.21 30.29
C TYR A 27 -12.63 1.19 30.76
N VAL A 28 -11.46 1.12 30.12
CA VAL A 28 -10.55 2.27 30.12
C VAL A 28 -11.23 3.30 29.23
N GLU A 29 -11.89 4.29 29.83
CA GLU A 29 -12.21 5.54 29.16
C GLU A 29 -10.86 6.20 28.81
N ALA A 30 -10.45 6.00 27.55
CA ALA A 30 -9.38 6.78 26.98
C ALA A 30 -9.84 8.24 26.96
N SER A 31 -9.22 9.08 27.78
CA SER A 31 -9.50 10.51 27.83
C SER A 31 -9.38 11.10 26.43
N GLU A 32 -10.45 11.76 25.96
CA GLU A 32 -10.41 12.63 24.78
C GLU A 32 -9.39 13.75 25.00
N ASN A 33 -8.15 13.53 24.59
CA ASN A 33 -7.38 14.61 24.00
C ASN A 33 -7.87 14.74 22.56
N ALA A 34 -8.90 15.56 22.37
CA ALA A 34 -9.34 16.07 21.08
C ALA A 34 -8.27 17.01 20.48
N ALA A 35 -7.08 16.48 20.25
CA ALA A 35 -6.00 17.15 19.53
C ALA A 35 -6.06 16.68 18.07
N ASN A 36 -6.81 17.41 17.26
CA ASN A 36 -6.71 17.45 15.79
C ASN A 36 -6.82 16.10 15.05
N VAL A 37 -8.01 15.48 15.07
CA VAL A 37 -8.39 14.60 13.96
C VAL A 37 -8.62 15.50 12.76
N GLN A 38 -7.61 15.67 11.92
CA GLN A 38 -7.71 16.39 10.67
C GLN A 38 -8.81 15.73 9.84
N LYS A 39 -10.01 16.33 9.82
CA LYS A 39 -11.13 15.86 9.01
C LYS A 39 -10.66 15.79 7.56
N VAL A 40 -10.55 14.57 7.04
CA VAL A 40 -10.12 14.35 5.66
C VAL A 40 -11.22 14.88 4.75
N ASP A 41 -10.90 15.87 3.93
CA ASP A 41 -11.82 16.40 2.92
C ASP A 41 -12.11 15.32 1.86
N VAL A 42 -13.37 14.88 1.79
CA VAL A 42 -13.83 13.84 0.86
C VAL A 42 -13.57 14.24 -0.60
N SER A 43 -13.74 15.53 -0.94
CA SER A 43 -13.49 16.03 -2.30
C SER A 43 -12.01 15.96 -2.66
N GLN A 44 -11.13 16.13 -1.68
CA GLN A 44 -9.69 15.94 -1.84
C GLN A 44 -9.36 14.46 -2.06
N VAL A 45 -9.97 13.55 -1.28
CA VAL A 45 -9.76 12.09 -1.44
C VAL A 45 -10.22 11.59 -2.80
N ASP A 46 -11.32 12.14 -3.33
CA ASP A 46 -11.82 11.78 -4.66
C ASP A 46 -10.84 12.18 -5.77
N LYS A 47 -10.36 13.42 -5.74
CA LYS A 47 -9.33 13.90 -6.69
C LYS A 47 -8.04 13.09 -6.56
N GLU A 48 -7.62 12.83 -5.33
CA GLU A 48 -6.45 12.04 -5.00
C GLU A 48 -6.54 10.61 -5.56
N SER A 49 -7.66 9.94 -5.34
CA SER A 49 -7.91 8.56 -5.78
C SER A 49 -7.99 8.47 -7.31
N ALA A 50 -8.66 9.42 -7.96
CA ALA A 50 -8.76 9.48 -9.42
C ALA A 50 -7.38 9.66 -10.08
N ASN A 51 -6.55 10.54 -9.51
CA ASN A 51 -5.19 10.75 -10.01
C ASN A 51 -4.30 9.53 -9.74
N LEU A 52 -4.40 8.91 -8.57
CA LEU A 52 -3.71 7.66 -8.25
C LEU A 52 -4.06 6.56 -9.27
N GLU A 53 -5.34 6.39 -9.59
CA GLU A 53 -5.79 5.41 -10.59
C GLU A 53 -5.21 5.67 -11.97
N LYS A 54 -5.30 6.92 -12.45
CA LYS A 54 -4.78 7.32 -13.76
C LYS A 54 -3.28 7.03 -13.86
N GLU A 55 -2.51 7.48 -12.89
CA GLU A 55 -1.05 7.39 -12.91
C GLU A 55 -0.53 5.95 -12.75
N LEU A 56 -1.15 5.17 -11.85
CA LEU A 56 -0.86 3.74 -11.72
C LEU A 56 -1.19 2.99 -13.00
N ASN A 57 -2.33 3.28 -13.63
CA ASN A 57 -2.69 2.65 -14.89
C ASN A 57 -1.68 3.01 -15.99
N THR A 58 -1.24 4.26 -16.10
CA THR A 58 -0.21 4.65 -17.09
C THR A 58 1.09 3.85 -16.90
N TYR A 59 1.65 3.82 -15.69
CA TYR A 59 2.90 3.12 -15.43
C TYR A 59 2.76 1.60 -15.55
N LEU A 60 1.81 1.03 -14.84
CA LEU A 60 1.72 -0.41 -14.74
C LEU A 60 1.19 -1.06 -16.04
N THR A 61 0.43 -0.34 -16.88
CA THR A 61 0.07 -0.81 -18.23
C THR A 61 1.30 -0.89 -19.13
N LEU A 62 2.24 0.04 -19.03
CA LEU A 62 3.50 -0.04 -19.77
C LEU A 62 4.28 -1.31 -19.37
N ILE A 63 4.37 -1.58 -18.06
CA ILE A 63 4.96 -2.83 -17.53
C ILE A 63 4.19 -4.07 -18.00
N GLU A 64 2.86 -4.02 -18.02
CA GLU A 64 2.02 -5.14 -18.45
C GLU A 64 2.19 -5.47 -19.94
N LYS A 65 2.33 -4.46 -20.80
CA LYS A 65 2.54 -4.63 -22.25
C LYS A 65 3.88 -5.24 -22.62
N MET A 66 4.90 -5.10 -21.77
CA MET A 66 6.21 -5.71 -22.00
C MET A 66 6.09 -7.25 -22.12
N PRO A 67 6.54 -7.89 -23.20
CA PRO A 67 6.44 -9.34 -23.34
C PRO A 67 7.17 -10.09 -22.22
N ASP A 68 6.66 -11.26 -21.83
CA ASP A 68 7.33 -12.10 -20.82
C ASP A 68 8.70 -12.58 -21.30
N SER A 69 8.87 -12.79 -22.62
CA SER A 69 10.16 -13.14 -23.22
C SER A 69 11.24 -12.07 -22.99
N VAL A 70 10.86 -10.79 -23.07
CA VAL A 70 11.74 -9.66 -22.76
C VAL A 70 11.99 -9.59 -21.25
N ALA A 71 10.92 -9.71 -20.45
CA ALA A 71 10.99 -9.57 -19.01
C ALA A 71 11.90 -10.62 -18.35
N ASN A 72 11.88 -11.86 -18.87
CA ASN A 72 12.66 -12.99 -18.39
C ASN A 72 14.12 -12.98 -18.85
N GLN A 73 14.49 -12.17 -19.84
CA GLN A 73 15.89 -11.97 -20.25
C GLN A 73 16.67 -11.10 -19.26
N GLY A 74 15.98 -10.45 -18.32
CA GLY A 74 16.59 -9.61 -17.30
C GLY A 74 16.26 -8.13 -17.45
N ILE A 75 16.73 -7.34 -16.48
CA ILE A 75 16.39 -5.93 -16.37
C ILE A 75 16.90 -5.11 -17.57
N ASP A 76 18.05 -5.45 -18.16
CA ASP A 76 18.60 -4.65 -19.28
C ASP A 76 17.72 -4.73 -20.54
N SER A 77 17.24 -5.94 -20.88
CA SER A 77 16.24 -6.13 -21.94
C SER A 77 14.96 -5.38 -21.62
N GLY A 78 14.51 -5.43 -20.36
CA GLY A 78 13.34 -4.70 -19.88
C GLY A 78 13.49 -3.18 -20.04
N VAL A 79 14.60 -2.61 -19.58
CA VAL A 79 14.92 -1.18 -19.68
C VAL A 79 14.94 -0.72 -21.13
N LYS A 80 15.60 -1.49 -22.02
CA LYS A 80 15.62 -1.20 -23.46
C LYS A 80 14.21 -1.15 -24.03
N TRP A 81 13.40 -2.17 -23.73
CA TRP A 81 12.02 -2.24 -24.20
C TRP A 81 11.18 -1.09 -23.65
N LEU A 82 11.28 -0.76 -22.36
CA LEU A 82 10.54 0.32 -21.72
C LEU A 82 10.85 1.67 -22.36
N ASN A 83 12.13 1.96 -22.63
CA ASN A 83 12.51 3.21 -23.29
C ASN A 83 12.03 3.31 -24.75
N GLN A 84 11.91 2.18 -25.46
CA GLN A 84 11.39 2.14 -26.83
C GLN A 84 9.86 2.27 -26.90
N ASN A 85 9.16 1.94 -25.81
CA ASN A 85 7.70 1.86 -25.77
C ASN A 85 7.04 2.86 -24.81
N LYS A 86 7.83 3.70 -24.12
CA LYS A 86 7.32 4.74 -23.23
C LYS A 86 6.53 5.78 -24.01
N GLY A 87 5.37 6.17 -23.46
CA GLY A 87 4.55 7.25 -24.03
C GLY A 87 5.00 8.64 -23.59
N LYS A 88 4.25 9.66 -24.01
CA LYS A 88 4.49 11.08 -23.69
C LYS A 88 4.58 11.39 -22.19
N SER A 89 3.97 10.57 -21.33
CA SER A 89 4.07 10.70 -19.87
C SER A 89 5.50 10.57 -19.31
N TYR A 90 6.44 10.06 -20.11
CA TYR A 90 7.86 9.90 -19.74
C TYR A 90 8.79 10.67 -20.68
N GLU A 91 8.28 11.67 -21.41
CA GLU A 91 9.10 12.55 -22.24
C GLU A 91 10.11 13.32 -21.37
N GLY A 92 11.38 13.32 -21.77
CA GLY A 92 12.47 13.90 -20.99
C GLY A 92 12.95 13.05 -19.82
N TYR A 93 12.52 11.79 -19.73
CA TYR A 93 13.01 10.82 -18.75
C TYR A 93 13.42 9.52 -19.42
N SER A 94 14.42 8.83 -18.87
CA SER A 94 14.84 7.51 -19.31
C SER A 94 14.80 6.48 -18.18
N PHE A 95 14.33 5.28 -18.50
CA PHE A 95 14.47 4.14 -17.61
C PHE A 95 15.93 3.66 -17.63
N VAL A 96 16.49 3.34 -16.48
CA VAL A 96 17.85 2.82 -16.32
C VAL A 96 17.85 1.63 -15.37
N ASN A 97 18.84 0.75 -15.55
CA ASN A 97 19.19 -0.29 -14.60
C ASN A 97 20.21 0.27 -13.61
N GLU A 98 19.80 0.52 -12.37
CA GLU A 98 20.67 0.90 -11.27
C GLU A 98 20.77 -0.28 -10.30
N ASN A 99 21.85 -1.05 -10.37
CA ASN A 99 22.09 -2.20 -9.47
C ASN A 99 20.92 -3.21 -9.44
N ASN A 100 20.40 -3.62 -10.59
CA ASN A 100 19.23 -4.51 -10.73
C ASN A 100 17.90 -3.93 -10.22
N HIS A 101 17.86 -2.61 -10.09
CA HIS A 101 16.65 -1.85 -9.81
C HIS A 101 16.29 -1.00 -11.03
N LEU A 102 15.03 -1.05 -11.42
CA LEU A 102 14.51 -0.15 -12.43
C LEU A 102 14.36 1.22 -11.79
N LYS A 103 14.92 2.23 -12.44
CA LYS A 103 14.82 3.63 -12.02
C LYS A 103 14.53 4.50 -13.23
N LEU A 104 13.78 5.56 -13.03
CA LEU A 104 13.53 6.60 -14.02
C LEU A 104 14.41 7.81 -13.66
N VAL A 105 15.18 8.28 -14.61
CA VAL A 105 16.07 9.44 -14.46
C VAL A 105 15.68 10.51 -15.46
N GLN A 106 15.82 11.77 -15.09
CA GLN A 106 15.60 12.87 -16.01
C GLN A 106 16.77 12.94 -17.01
N ASP A 107 16.46 13.15 -18.29
CA ASP A 107 17.47 13.31 -19.32
C ASP A 107 18.14 14.69 -19.18
N ASN A 108 19.47 14.74 -19.14
CA ASN A 108 20.25 15.97 -18.86
C ASN A 108 20.00 17.13 -19.86
N ASN A 109 19.44 16.84 -21.04
CA ASN A 109 19.18 17.82 -22.11
C ASN A 109 17.68 18.09 -22.34
N ALA A 110 16.80 17.52 -21.52
CA ALA A 110 15.36 17.68 -21.70
C ALA A 110 14.86 18.95 -21.02
N VAL A 111 14.25 19.84 -21.82
CA VAL A 111 13.37 20.90 -21.29
C VAL A 111 12.10 20.21 -20.79
N VAL A 112 12.12 19.76 -19.54
CA VAL A 112 10.92 19.27 -18.90
C VAL A 112 10.02 20.47 -18.70
N TYR A 113 8.90 20.51 -19.43
CA TYR A 113 7.79 21.39 -19.07
C TYR A 113 7.44 21.06 -17.63
N LYS A 114 7.85 21.94 -16.70
CA LYS A 114 7.52 21.83 -15.28
C LYS A 114 6.01 21.90 -15.16
N ALA A 115 5.35 20.75 -15.30
CA ALA A 115 3.95 20.57 -14.96
C ALA A 115 3.85 20.73 -13.46
N ASN A 116 3.77 21.98 -13.00
CA ASN A 116 3.63 22.44 -11.62
C ASN A 116 3.71 21.28 -10.60
N TRP A 117 4.93 20.86 -10.25
CA TRP A 117 5.26 19.71 -9.39
C TRP A 117 4.78 19.89 -7.93
N GLY A 118 3.96 20.91 -7.66
CA GLY A 118 3.59 21.39 -6.33
C GLY A 118 2.62 20.53 -5.53
N ALA A 119 2.10 19.42 -6.04
CA ALA A 119 1.37 18.48 -5.21
C ALA A 119 1.36 17.13 -5.89
N CYS A 120 2.42 16.36 -5.68
CA CYS A 120 2.58 14.90 -5.60
C CYS A 120 1.48 13.91 -6.03
N ILE A 121 0.22 14.32 -6.12
CA ILE A 121 -0.91 13.59 -6.67
C ILE A 121 -0.82 13.48 -8.22
N SER A 122 -0.19 14.44 -8.92
CA SER A 122 -0.24 14.52 -10.40
C SER A 122 0.81 13.69 -11.17
N ALA A 123 1.76 13.03 -10.49
CA ALA A 123 2.87 12.33 -11.16
C ALA A 123 3.27 11.02 -10.47
N VAL A 124 2.29 10.29 -9.91
CA VAL A 124 2.56 9.06 -9.14
C VAL A 124 3.29 8.01 -9.97
N GLY A 125 3.04 7.91 -11.29
CA GLY A 125 3.74 6.97 -12.16
C GLY A 125 5.23 7.29 -12.29
N VAL A 126 5.57 8.57 -12.47
CA VAL A 126 6.94 9.07 -12.47
C VAL A 126 7.58 8.94 -11.10
N ALA A 127 6.86 9.25 -10.01
CA ALA A 127 7.38 9.14 -8.65
C ALA A 127 7.71 7.69 -8.29
N ILE A 128 6.81 6.74 -8.59
CA ILE A 128 7.07 5.31 -8.42
C ILE A 128 8.29 4.91 -9.26
N ALA A 129 8.29 5.24 -10.55
CA ALA A 129 9.36 4.85 -11.46
C ALA A 129 10.71 5.50 -11.10
N SER A 130 10.72 6.68 -10.49
CA SER A 130 11.94 7.38 -10.06
C SER A 130 12.58 6.76 -8.82
N ASN A 131 11.86 5.89 -8.10
CA ASN A 131 12.49 5.05 -7.09
C ASN A 131 13.20 3.89 -7.76
N ALA A 132 14.35 3.50 -7.20
CA ALA A 132 14.99 2.25 -7.54
C ALA A 132 14.10 1.08 -7.08
N ILE A 133 13.32 0.49 -8.00
CA ILE A 133 12.45 -0.65 -7.71
C ILE A 133 13.14 -1.94 -8.17
N PRO A 134 13.35 -2.94 -7.30
CA PRO A 134 13.96 -4.20 -7.68
C PRO A 134 13.20 -4.86 -8.84
N TRP A 135 13.92 -5.30 -9.89
CA TRP A 135 13.29 -5.90 -11.08
C TRP A 135 12.35 -7.06 -10.74
N ALA A 136 12.77 -7.92 -9.81
CA ALA A 136 11.97 -9.05 -9.35
C ALA A 136 10.61 -8.65 -8.75
N LYS A 137 10.50 -7.47 -8.11
CA LYS A 137 9.22 -6.99 -7.57
C LYS A 137 8.29 -6.55 -8.70
N ILE A 138 8.81 -5.89 -9.73
CA ILE A 138 8.05 -5.51 -10.93
C ILE A 138 7.47 -6.75 -11.61
N LEU A 139 8.28 -7.80 -11.79
CA LEU A 139 7.81 -9.06 -12.38
C LEU A 139 6.72 -9.73 -11.53
N LYS A 140 6.84 -9.68 -10.20
CA LYS A 140 5.80 -10.20 -9.29
C LYS A 140 4.50 -9.41 -9.41
N VAL A 141 4.55 -8.08 -9.51
CA VAL A 141 3.36 -7.24 -9.73
C VAL A 141 2.72 -7.55 -11.09
N LYS A 142 3.52 -7.71 -12.15
CA LYS A 142 3.04 -8.13 -13.46
C LYS A 142 2.32 -9.48 -13.41
N LYS A 143 2.89 -10.47 -12.71
CA LYS A 143 2.27 -11.79 -12.50
C LYS A 143 0.99 -11.69 -11.68
N ALA A 144 0.99 -10.87 -10.62
CA ALA A 144 -0.17 -10.62 -9.77
C ALA A 144 -1.32 -9.99 -10.57
N ALA A 145 -1.02 -8.99 -11.41
CA ALA A 145 -1.96 -8.35 -12.31
C ALA A 145 -2.60 -9.36 -13.27
N LYS A 146 -1.78 -10.18 -13.94
CA LYS A 146 -2.28 -11.26 -14.81
C LYS A 146 -3.24 -12.20 -14.07
N ALA A 147 -2.92 -12.57 -12.84
CA ALA A 147 -3.75 -13.47 -12.03
C ALA A 147 -5.13 -12.91 -11.67
N VAL A 148 -5.31 -11.58 -11.63
CA VAL A 148 -6.61 -10.93 -11.38
C VAL A 148 -7.29 -10.41 -12.65
N GLY A 149 -6.81 -10.81 -13.83
CA GLY A 149 -7.39 -10.43 -15.11
C GLY A 149 -6.92 -9.06 -15.60
N GLY A 150 -5.69 -8.68 -15.25
CA GLY A 150 -4.97 -7.56 -15.81
C GLY A 150 -4.74 -6.41 -14.84
N ILE A 151 -3.90 -5.46 -15.27
CA ILE A 151 -3.45 -4.37 -14.39
C ILE A 151 -4.55 -3.41 -13.99
N GLN A 152 -5.50 -3.14 -14.89
CA GLN A 152 -6.62 -2.25 -14.61
C GLN A 152 -7.47 -2.77 -13.45
N LYS A 153 -7.70 -4.08 -13.38
CA LYS A 153 -8.44 -4.70 -12.27
C LYS A 153 -7.67 -4.61 -10.96
N LEU A 154 -6.36 -4.85 -10.99
CA LEU A 154 -5.50 -4.70 -9.82
C LEU A 154 -5.49 -3.25 -9.31
N THR A 155 -5.22 -2.28 -10.19
CA THR A 155 -5.21 -0.85 -9.86
C THR A 155 -6.56 -0.42 -9.29
N LYS A 156 -7.67 -0.77 -9.94
CA LYS A 156 -9.02 -0.41 -9.46
C LYS A 156 -9.31 -0.97 -8.07
N ALA A 157 -8.92 -2.22 -7.79
CA ALA A 157 -9.09 -2.82 -6.47
C ALA A 157 -8.26 -2.10 -5.39
N VAL A 158 -7.01 -1.75 -5.70
CA VAL A 158 -6.13 -0.99 -4.81
C VAL A 158 -6.70 0.41 -4.57
N VAL A 159 -7.07 1.15 -5.61
CA VAL A 159 -7.59 2.53 -5.50
C VAL A 159 -8.91 2.58 -4.75
N THR A 160 -9.82 1.64 -5.02
CA THR A 160 -11.10 1.55 -4.30
C THR A 160 -10.85 1.35 -2.80
N SER A 161 -9.93 0.43 -2.46
CA SER A 161 -9.55 0.19 -1.07
C SER A 161 -8.85 1.42 -0.47
N TYR A 162 -7.98 2.08 -1.24
CA TYR A 162 -7.27 3.29 -0.82
C TYR A 162 -8.24 4.42 -0.45
N LYS A 163 -9.19 4.74 -1.34
CA LYS A 163 -10.25 5.73 -1.12
C LYS A 163 -11.01 5.43 0.18
N HIS A 164 -11.40 4.17 0.37
CA HIS A 164 -12.08 3.74 1.58
C HIS A 164 -11.21 3.97 2.83
N GLN A 165 -9.94 3.57 2.82
CA GLN A 165 -9.04 3.78 3.96
C GLN A 165 -8.76 5.26 4.25
N ARG A 166 -8.65 6.11 3.21
CA ARG A 166 -8.51 7.55 3.36
C ARG A 166 -9.73 8.19 4.01
N ASN A 167 -10.94 7.76 3.62
CA ASN A 167 -12.19 8.22 4.22
C ASN A 167 -12.34 7.78 5.70
N LEU A 168 -11.63 6.72 6.12
CA LEU A 168 -11.51 6.32 7.53
C LEU A 168 -10.46 7.13 8.31
N GLY A 169 -9.81 8.11 7.69
CA GLY A 169 -8.83 8.98 8.34
C GLY A 169 -7.38 8.46 8.33
N LEU A 170 -7.09 7.31 7.71
CA LEU A 170 -5.71 6.82 7.63
C LEU A 170 -4.85 7.75 6.80
N SER A 171 -3.63 8.05 7.25
CA SER A 171 -2.62 8.74 6.42
C SER A 171 -2.44 8.00 5.09
N ARG A 172 -2.02 8.70 4.06
CA ARG A 172 -2.02 8.14 2.71
C ARG A 172 -1.04 6.98 2.53
N GLY A 173 0.15 7.05 3.14
CA GLY A 173 1.07 5.91 3.24
C GLY A 173 0.46 4.69 3.94
N ASN A 174 -0.26 4.88 5.03
CA ASN A 174 -0.97 3.79 5.71
C ASN A 174 -2.15 3.25 4.88
N ALA A 175 -2.88 4.16 4.22
CA ALA A 175 -4.01 3.82 3.36
C ALA A 175 -3.56 2.98 2.16
N ILE A 176 -2.48 3.35 1.46
CA ILE A 176 -2.01 2.61 0.28
C ILE A 176 -1.44 1.24 0.66
N LYS A 177 -0.70 1.15 1.77
CA LYS A 177 -0.20 -0.13 2.31
C LYS A 177 -1.36 -1.06 2.68
N LYS A 178 -2.37 -0.54 3.40
CA LYS A 178 -3.55 -1.31 3.79
C LYS A 178 -4.39 -1.70 2.57
N ALA A 179 -4.53 -0.79 1.60
CA ALA A 179 -5.24 -1.03 0.35
C ALA A 179 -4.61 -2.14 -0.48
N ALA A 180 -3.29 -2.12 -0.67
CA ALA A 180 -2.56 -3.19 -1.35
C ALA A 180 -2.74 -4.53 -0.63
N SER A 181 -2.71 -4.54 0.71
CA SER A 181 -2.96 -5.75 1.50
C SER A 181 -4.39 -6.29 1.34
N ILE A 182 -5.39 -5.41 1.27
CA ILE A 182 -6.80 -5.81 1.06
C ILE A 182 -6.98 -6.36 -0.36
N ALA A 183 -6.49 -5.64 -1.37
CA ALA A 183 -6.62 -5.99 -2.78
C ALA A 183 -5.94 -7.33 -3.13
N THR A 184 -4.93 -7.74 -2.34
CA THR A 184 -4.16 -8.96 -2.58
C THR A 184 -4.31 -10.02 -1.48
N LYS A 185 -5.35 -9.90 -0.64
CA LYS A 185 -5.55 -10.82 0.51
C LYS A 185 -5.60 -12.30 0.13
N THR A 186 -6.12 -12.61 -1.06
CA THR A 186 -6.28 -13.96 -1.60
C THR A 186 -5.04 -14.50 -2.31
N PHE A 187 -4.02 -13.67 -2.52
CA PHE A 187 -2.79 -14.11 -3.16
C PHE A 187 -1.87 -14.88 -2.21
N PRO A 188 -1.00 -15.75 -2.76
CA PRO A 188 0.10 -16.33 -2.00
C PRO A 188 0.91 -15.25 -1.31
N GLN A 189 1.41 -15.55 -0.10
CA GLN A 189 2.08 -14.58 0.77
C GLN A 189 3.20 -13.82 0.07
N ALA A 190 4.04 -14.52 -0.71
CA ALA A 190 5.14 -13.89 -1.43
C ALA A 190 4.69 -12.89 -2.51
N THR A 191 3.56 -13.15 -3.18
CA THR A 191 2.97 -12.25 -4.17
C THR A 191 2.31 -11.07 -3.49
N ARG A 192 1.50 -11.32 -2.46
CA ARG A 192 0.89 -10.28 -1.62
C ARG A 192 1.94 -9.31 -1.08
N GLN A 193 3.02 -9.85 -0.51
CA GLN A 193 4.11 -9.05 0.04
C GLN A 193 4.81 -8.20 -1.03
N ALA A 194 5.08 -8.76 -2.20
CA ALA A 194 5.70 -8.01 -3.29
C ALA A 194 4.80 -6.87 -3.80
N VAL A 195 3.48 -7.09 -3.86
CA VAL A 195 2.53 -6.04 -4.23
C VAL A 195 2.46 -4.96 -3.14
N ILE A 196 2.34 -5.35 -1.87
CA ILE A 196 2.36 -4.41 -0.74
C ILE A 196 3.64 -3.57 -0.79
N GLU A 197 4.80 -4.20 -0.92
CA GLU A 197 6.08 -3.50 -0.99
C GLU A 197 6.14 -2.57 -2.19
N PHE A 198 5.75 -3.03 -3.38
CA PHE A 198 5.70 -2.17 -4.56
C PHE A 198 4.87 -0.89 -4.31
N PHE A 199 3.68 -1.05 -3.73
CA PHE A 199 2.79 0.07 -3.37
C PHE A 199 3.23 0.84 -2.10
N SER A 200 4.23 0.35 -1.38
CA SER A 200 4.80 1.00 -0.18
C SER A 200 6.18 1.62 -0.43
N LEU A 201 6.82 1.34 -1.57
CA LEU A 201 8.16 1.86 -1.88
C LEU A 201 8.09 3.37 -2.16
N GLY A 202 8.63 4.14 -1.22
CA GLY A 202 9.38 5.40 -1.35
C GLY A 202 8.68 6.60 -2.00
N GLY A 203 8.26 6.47 -3.26
CA GLY A 203 7.70 7.56 -4.06
C GLY A 203 6.21 7.74 -3.87
N LEU A 204 5.52 6.69 -3.42
CA LEU A 204 4.13 6.84 -3.01
C LEU A 204 4.10 7.65 -1.70
N SER A 205 4.80 7.24 -0.64
CA SER A 205 4.79 7.97 0.64
C SER A 205 5.34 9.41 0.59
N SER A 206 6.33 9.72 -0.26
CA SER A 206 6.79 11.10 -0.44
C SER A 206 5.81 11.93 -1.28
N CYS A 207 4.97 11.26 -2.07
CA CYS A 207 3.89 11.87 -2.80
C CYS A 207 2.53 11.87 -2.08
N PHE A 208 2.48 11.28 -0.88
CA PHE A 208 1.27 10.98 -0.16
C PHE A 208 1.41 11.24 1.34
#